data_AF-A0A7J7LMC5-F1
#
_entry.id   AF-A0A7J7LMC5-F1
#
_cell.length_a   1.000
_cell.length_b   1.000
_cell.length_c   1.000
_cell.angle_alpha   90.00
_cell.angle_beta   90.00
_cell.angle_gamma   90.00
#
_symmetry.space_group_name_H-M   'P 1'
#
loop_
_entity.id
_entity.type
_entity.pdbx_description
1 polymer ?
#
loop_
_entity_poly.entity_id
_entity_poly.type
_entity_poly.pdbx_seq_one_letter_code
_entity_poly.pdbx_strand_id
1 'polypeptide(L)' 'MERRKWEDLDKDCLINILGRLGIKDLIYNVPFVCKSWYKASLDHECWKFLNLYAISLTKRCIIKDS' A
#
# COMPACT_ATOMS: atom_id res chain seq x y z
N MET A 1 -14.75 -25.59 -6.42
CA MET A 1 -13.60 -25.13 -5.61
C MET A 1 -13.94 -23.74 -5.13
N GLU A 2 -14.16 -23.52 -3.83
CA GLU A 2 -14.32 -22.17 -3.30
C GLU A 2 -13.01 -21.41 -3.45
N ARG A 3 -13.08 -20.19 -3.99
CA ARG A 3 -11.91 -19.31 -4.06
C ARG A 3 -11.69 -18.74 -2.67
N ARG A 4 -10.52 -19.00 -2.08
CA ARG A 4 -10.11 -18.34 -0.83
C ARG A 4 -10.08 -16.83 -1.07
N LYS A 5 -10.71 -16.08 -0.17
CA LYS A 5 -10.73 -14.63 -0.27
C LYS A 5 -9.50 -14.04 0.38
N TRP A 6 -8.99 -12.96 -0.20
CA TRP A 6 -7.85 -12.21 0.35
C TRP A 6 -8.18 -11.52 1.68
N GLU A 7 -9.46 -11.27 1.96
CA GLU A 7 -9.91 -10.67 3.22
C GLU A 7 -9.78 -11.61 4.43
N ASP A 8 -9.75 -12.94 4.18
CA ASP A 8 -9.61 -13.99 5.19
C ASP A 8 -8.13 -14.37 5.44
N LEU A 9 -7.19 -13.73 4.74
CA LEU A 9 -5.76 -13.95 4.96
C LEU A 9 -5.37 -13.46 6.35
N ASP A 10 -4.46 -14.19 7.00
CA ASP A 10 -3.91 -13.78 8.29
C ASP A 10 -3.33 -12.36 8.24
N LYS A 11 -3.52 -11.60 9.33
CA LYS A 11 -3.16 -10.18 9.39
C LYS A 11 -1.65 -9.98 9.19
N ASP A 12 -0.81 -10.83 9.76
CA ASP A 12 0.65 -10.69 9.65
C ASP A 12 1.12 -11.00 8.23
N CYS A 13 0.44 -11.94 7.56
CA CYS A 13 0.65 -12.19 6.14
C CYS A 13 0.26 -10.98 5.29
N LEU A 14 -0.88 -10.33 5.57
CA LEU A 14 -1.26 -9.09 4.91
C LEU A 14 -0.22 -7.99 5.13
N ILE A 15 0.20 -7.75 6.36
CA ILE A 15 1.20 -6.73 6.70
C ILE A 15 2.51 -6.95 5.92
N ASN A 16 3.01 -8.18 5.87
CA ASN A 16 4.24 -8.52 5.11
C ASN A 16 4.09 -8.29 3.60
N ILE A 17 2.89 -8.49 3.03
CA ILE A 17 2.62 -8.18 1.62
C ILE A 17 2.54 -6.66 1.42
N LEU A 18 1.77 -5.97 2.26
CA LEU A 18 1.52 -4.54 2.15
C LEU A 18 2.80 -3.72 2.37
N GLY A 19 3.68 -4.12 3.29
CA GLY A 19 4.97 -3.44 3.52
C GLY A 19 5.95 -3.50 2.35
N ARG A 20 5.66 -4.28 1.29
CA ARG A 20 6.44 -4.30 0.05
C ARG A 20 5.92 -3.33 -1.00
N LEU A 21 4.76 -2.72 -0.76
CA LEU A 21 4.13 -1.80 -1.68
C LEU A 21 4.78 -0.42 -1.61
N GLY A 22 4.69 0.31 -2.71
CA GLY A 22 5.11 1.70 -2.75
C GLY A 22 4.17 2.59 -1.94
N ILE A 23 4.66 3.76 -1.53
CA ILE A 23 3.87 4.70 -0.74
C ILE A 23 2.55 5.11 -1.41
N LYS A 24 2.54 5.26 -2.74
CA LYS A 24 1.34 5.64 -3.48
C LYS A 24 0.24 4.59 -3.30
N ASP A 25 0.60 3.31 -3.37
CA ASP A 25 -0.37 2.22 -3.19
C ASP A 25 -0.86 2.13 -1.75
N LEU A 26 0.05 2.28 -0.79
CA LEU A 26 -0.29 2.28 0.63
C LEU A 26 -1.23 3.43 1.03
N ILE A 27 -1.13 4.59 0.38
CA ILE A 27 -1.99 5.76 0.66
C ILE A 27 -3.30 5.69 -0.14
N TYR A 28 -3.23 5.44 -1.45
CA TYR A 28 -4.35 5.67 -2.36
C TYR A 28 -5.13 4.41 -2.74
N ASN A 29 -4.56 3.21 -2.53
CA ASN A 29 -5.17 1.97 -3.00
C ASN A 29 -5.55 1.05 -1.81
N VAL A 30 -4.56 0.62 -1.03
CA VAL A 30 -4.72 -0.41 0.01
C VAL A 30 -5.82 -0.10 1.03
N PRO A 31 -5.94 1.13 1.58
CA PRO A 31 -6.95 1.43 2.61
C PRO A 31 -8.39 1.33 2.10
N PHE A 32 -8.60 1.37 0.77
CA PHE A 32 -9.91 1.42 0.14
C PHE A 32 -10.38 0.07 -0.44
N VAL A 33 -9.57 -0.99 -0.34
CA VAL A 33 -9.93 -2.34 -0.85
C VAL A 33 -11.01 -2.97 0.02
N CYS A 34 -10.73 -3.13 1.31
CA CYS A 34 -11.69 -3.67 2.28
C CYS A 34 -11.26 -3.32 3.72
N LYS A 35 -12.13 -3.60 4.69
CA LYS A 35 -11.87 -3.32 6.12
C LYS A 35 -10.65 -4.07 6.67
N SER A 36 -10.41 -5.30 6.21
CA SER A 36 -9.28 -6.13 6.65
C SER A 36 -7.95 -5.50 6.22
N TRP A 37 -7.87 -5.09 4.95
CA TRP A 37 -6.69 -4.43 4.38
C TRP A 37 -6.47 -3.04 4.96
N TYR A 38 -7.54 -2.27 5.19
CA TYR A 38 -7.47 -1.01 5.92
C TYR A 38 -6.80 -1.20 7.28
N LYS A 39 -7.28 -2.14 8.09
CA LYS A 39 -6.70 -2.42 9.42
C LYS A 39 -5.25 -2.90 9.37
N ALA A 40 -4.89 -3.71 8.38
CA ALA A 40 -3.52 -4.16 8.19
C ALA A 40 -2.59 -3.01 7.78
N SER A 41 -3.05 -2.10 6.91
CA SER A 41 -2.27 -0.95 6.44
C SER A 41 -1.92 0.07 7.51
N LEU A 42 -2.66 0.09 8.63
CA LEU A 42 -2.36 0.95 9.78
C LEU A 42 -1.17 0.44 10.61
N ASP A 43 -0.67 -0.77 10.34
CA ASP A 43 0.47 -1.32 11.05
C ASP A 43 1.77 -0.61 10.67
N HIS A 44 2.61 -0.31 11.66
CA HIS A 44 3.86 0.42 11.47
C HIS A 44 4.85 -0.30 10.55
N GLU A 45 4.83 -1.64 10.49
CA GLU A 45 5.66 -2.42 9.58
C GLU A 45 5.40 -2.07 8.10
N CYS A 46 4.17 -1.69 7.76
CA CYS A 46 3.82 -1.29 6.40
C CYS A 46 4.54 -0.01 5.94
N TRP A 47 5.06 0.79 6.88
CA TRP A 47 5.63 2.12 6.61
C TRP A 47 7.12 2.23 6.92
N LYS A 48 7.76 1.17 7.44
CA LYS A 48 9.19 1.19 7.83
C LYS A 48 10.15 1.49 6.69
N PHE A 49 9.85 0.99 5.49
CA PHE A 49 10.70 1.12 4.31
C PHE A 49 10.03 1.97 3.24
N LEU A 50 9.85 3.26 3.53
CA LEU A 50 9.17 4.18 2.64
C LEU A 50 10.16 5.09 1.91
N ASN A 51 10.22 4.97 0.59
CA ASN A 51 10.99 5.90 -0.24
C ASN A 51 10.19 7.17 -0.52
N LEU A 52 10.35 8.19 0.34
CA LEU A 52 9.68 9.49 0.20
C LEU A 52 10.17 10.30 -1.02
N TYR A 53 11.36 10.02 -1.56
CA TYR A 53 11.85 10.67 -2.78
C TYR A 53 11.00 10.32 -4.01
N ALA A 54 10.34 9.17 -4.01
CA ALA A 54 9.41 8.79 -5.08
C ALA A 54 8.20 9.76 -5.18
N ILE A 55 7.78 10.34 -4.06
CA ILE A 55 6.68 11.32 -4.04
C ILE A 55 7.13 12.62 -4.71
N SER A 56 8.34 13.09 -4.38
CA SER A 56 8.84 14.39 -4.88
C SER A 56 9.16 14.37 -6.37
N LEU A 57 9.61 13.24 -6.92
CA LEU A 57 9.92 13.10 -8.35
C LEU A 57 8.68 13.08 -9.25
N THR A 58 7.52 12.67 -8.72
CA THR A 58 6.28 12.66 -9.52
C THR A 58 5.84 14.07 -9.93
N LYS A 59 6.15 15.09 -9.12
CA LYS A 59 5.85 16.49 -9.46
C LYS A 59 6.73 17.04 -10.60
N ARG A 60 7.88 16.42 -10.88
CA ARG A 60 8.82 16.92 -11.91
C ARG A 60 8.47 16.50 -13.34
N CYS A 61 7.71 15.41 -13.55
CA CYS A 61 7.29 15.02 -14.90
C CYS A 61 6.08 15.82 -15.41
N ILE A 62 5.29 16.44 -14.52
CA ILE A 62 4.10 17.21 -14.94
C ILE A 62 4.48 18.60 -15.47
N ILE A 63 5.63 19.16 -15.10
CA ILE A 63 6.03 20.54 -15.46
C ILE A 63 6.89 20.58 -16.74
N LYS A 64 7.09 19.47 -17.45
CA LYS A 64 7.88 19.45 -18.69
C LYS A 64 7.06 19.53 -19.99
N ASP A 65 5.73 19.54 -19.90
CA ASP A 65 4.82 19.62 -21.06
C ASP A 65 3.99 20.92 -21.05
N SER A 66 4.64 22.09 -20.93
CA SER A 66 4.00 23.40 -21.13
C SER A 66 4.95 24.39 -21.77
#